data_AF-A0A918VRI0-F1
#
_entry.id   AF-A0A918VRI0-F1
#
_cell.length_a   1.000
_cell.length_b   1.000
_cell.length_c   1.000
_cell.angle_alpha   90.00
_cell.angle_beta   90.00
_cell.angle_gamma   90.00
#
_symmetry.space_group_name_H-M   'P 1'
#
loop_
_entity.id
_entity.type
_entity.pdbx_description
1 polymer ?
#
loop_
_entity_poly.entity_id
_entity_poly.type
_entity_poly.pdbx_seq_one_letter_code
_entity_poly.pdbx_strand_id
1 'polypeptide(L)'
;MPVLPAPYENAIAFSFGDSPELADDLLRRVLAGDKTASCGALRDFGADGEPMPEVGRRDVVLNGAGEPAAVIETTSVEIARFDALTPAFTDQEGEGDYRAWREGHEAYFARNGGFSPDMQLVCETFRLVDVLPAGRPVYNQVARPTFVVTDIESDGPTPLHNSMLSFASVAIDADGTPRGEFEAVLKPRPDRMQNETTMAWWQTQPEAWAAATHNPEAPDVVMPRYADWVEALPGPHVFVAAPMIFDGLWMDHYLDEFAGTRVLSGPFKGRQIFRGGGVCLYTMAGTLRGAPYLDWGMSKLPSEFYGDIAHTHKAIDDARGFANVLVELFKLSRTLPPISGSVADFR
;
A
#
# COMPACT_ATOMS: atom_id res chain seq x y z
N MET A 1 -6.10 29.96 12.49
CA MET A 1 -5.08 28.99 12.08
C MET A 1 -5.02 27.91 13.15
N PRO A 2 -5.30 26.63 12.82
CA PRO A 2 -5.13 25.54 13.77
C PRO A 2 -3.65 25.39 14.17
N VAL A 3 -3.39 24.93 15.40
CA VAL A 3 -2.04 24.56 15.81
C VAL A 3 -1.69 23.25 15.13
N LEU A 4 -0.65 23.24 14.31
CA LEU A 4 -0.22 22.06 13.56
C LEU A 4 0.65 21.15 14.45
N PRO A 5 0.52 19.81 14.32
CA PRO A 5 1.31 18.86 15.08
C PRO A 5 2.76 18.80 14.58
N ALA A 6 3.69 18.39 15.43
CA ALA A 6 5.05 18.04 15.02
C ALA A 6 5.04 16.89 13.99
N PRO A 7 5.93 16.89 12.98
CA PRO A 7 6.94 17.90 12.65
C PRO A 7 6.46 19.00 11.68
N TYR A 8 5.16 19.28 11.62
CA TYR A 8 4.53 20.15 10.63
C TYR A 8 4.16 21.54 11.19
N GLU A 9 4.78 21.98 12.28
CA GLU A 9 4.42 23.21 12.99
C GLU A 9 4.50 24.46 12.11
N ASN A 10 5.36 24.46 11.10
CA ASN A 10 5.58 25.56 10.17
C ASN A 10 5.04 25.29 8.75
N ALA A 11 4.28 24.21 8.55
CA ALA A 11 3.70 23.89 7.25
C ALA A 11 2.58 24.87 6.87
N ILE A 12 2.32 25.01 5.58
CA ILE A 12 1.11 25.69 5.09
C ILE A 12 -0.08 24.77 5.35
N ALA A 13 -1.18 25.34 5.83
CA ALA A 13 -2.43 24.60 6.06
C ALA A 13 -3.55 25.19 5.20
N PHE A 14 -4.28 24.33 4.50
CA PHE A 14 -5.36 24.73 3.60
C PHE A 14 -6.46 23.67 3.55
N SER A 15 -7.63 24.06 3.04
CA SER A 15 -8.72 23.13 2.71
C SER A 15 -8.89 23.12 1.19
N PHE A 16 -9.21 21.96 0.62
CA PHE A 16 -9.65 21.91 -0.76
C PHE A 16 -11.07 22.48 -0.92
N GLY A 17 -11.36 23.08 -2.07
CA GLY A 17 -12.68 23.63 -2.35
C GLY A 17 -13.01 24.90 -1.56
N ASP A 18 -14.27 25.33 -1.63
CA ASP A 18 -14.77 26.58 -1.06
C ASP A 18 -15.96 26.40 -0.09
N SER A 19 -16.26 25.16 0.31
CA SER A 19 -17.23 24.84 1.35
C SER A 19 -16.75 23.68 2.24
N PRO A 20 -17.25 23.57 3.48
CA PRO A 20 -16.95 22.44 4.36
C PRO A 20 -17.23 21.07 3.72
N GLU A 21 -18.36 20.94 3.03
CA GLU A 21 -18.78 19.69 2.40
C GLU A 21 -17.86 19.30 1.24
N LEU A 22 -17.44 20.28 0.44
CA LEU A 22 -16.51 20.05 -0.66
C LEU A 22 -15.10 19.73 -0.13
N ALA A 23 -14.67 20.39 0.95
CA ALA A 23 -13.40 20.08 1.60
C ALA A 23 -13.36 18.63 2.10
N ASP A 24 -14.43 18.15 2.73
CA ASP A 24 -14.53 16.76 3.18
C ASP A 24 -14.56 15.76 2.01
N ASP A 25 -15.28 16.05 0.92
CA ASP A 25 -15.32 15.17 -0.26
C ASP A 25 -13.94 15.08 -0.95
N LEU A 26 -13.28 16.21 -1.14
CA LEU A 26 -11.96 16.24 -1.78
C LEU A 26 -10.88 15.62 -0.89
N LEU A 27 -10.90 15.88 0.42
CA LEU A 27 -10.04 15.20 1.38
C LEU A 27 -10.27 13.68 1.36
N ARG A 28 -11.53 13.23 1.28
CA ARG A 28 -11.85 11.79 1.17
C ARG A 28 -11.18 11.17 -0.07
N ARG A 29 -11.17 11.87 -1.21
CA ARG A 29 -10.50 11.41 -2.45
C ARG A 29 -8.98 11.37 -2.29
N VAL A 30 -8.39 12.36 -1.61
CA VAL A 30 -6.94 12.34 -1.27
C VAL A 30 -6.61 11.13 -0.39
N LEU A 31 -7.41 10.88 0.66
CA LEU A 31 -7.22 9.76 1.57
C LEU A 31 -7.44 8.39 0.92
N ALA A 32 -8.30 8.31 -0.11
CA ALA A 32 -8.50 7.11 -0.93
C ALA A 32 -7.38 6.88 -1.96
N GLY A 33 -6.54 7.90 -2.21
CA GLY A 33 -5.55 7.92 -3.28
C GLY A 33 -6.13 8.17 -4.67
N ASP A 34 -7.39 8.58 -4.77
CA ASP A 34 -8.04 8.94 -6.04
C ASP A 34 -7.62 10.35 -6.50
N LYS A 35 -7.38 11.28 -5.56
CA LYS A 35 -6.90 12.64 -5.83
C LYS A 35 -5.41 12.75 -5.50
N THR A 36 -4.62 12.94 -6.54
CA THR A 36 -3.15 13.11 -6.52
C THR A 36 -2.69 14.35 -7.29
N ALA A 37 -3.63 15.13 -7.80
CA ALA A 37 -3.38 16.43 -8.41
C ALA A 37 -4.44 17.45 -7.97
N SER A 38 -4.09 18.73 -8.08
CA SER A 38 -5.04 19.85 -7.93
C SER A 38 -4.61 21.02 -8.80
N CYS A 39 -5.57 21.89 -9.13
CA CYS A 39 -5.27 23.18 -9.74
C CYS A 39 -5.93 24.36 -9.03
N GLY A 40 -5.23 25.50 -9.02
CA GLY A 40 -5.72 26.79 -8.52
C GLY A 40 -5.45 27.91 -9.52
N ALA A 41 -6.22 29.01 -9.47
CA ALA A 41 -6.00 30.11 -10.40
C ALA A 41 -4.70 30.84 -10.09
N LEU A 42 -3.84 31.10 -11.08
CA LEU A 42 -2.54 31.76 -10.87
C LEU A 42 -2.66 33.11 -10.17
N ARG A 43 -3.78 33.82 -10.37
CA ARG A 43 -4.08 35.11 -9.72
C ARG A 43 -4.19 35.03 -8.20
N ASP A 44 -4.45 33.86 -7.64
CA ASP A 44 -4.64 33.65 -6.20
C ASP A 44 -3.30 33.37 -5.51
N PHE A 45 -2.19 33.23 -6.26
CA PHE A 45 -0.85 33.00 -5.74
C PHE A 45 0.03 34.26 -5.83
N GLY A 46 0.99 34.39 -4.92
CA GLY A 46 2.03 35.43 -4.96
C GLY A 46 2.01 36.37 -3.75
N ALA A 47 2.47 37.62 -3.94
CA ALA A 47 2.78 38.54 -2.84
C ALA A 47 1.59 38.87 -1.92
N ASP A 48 0.38 38.91 -2.48
CA ASP A 48 -0.86 39.22 -1.76
C ASP A 48 -1.80 38.00 -1.64
N GLY A 49 -1.33 36.81 -2.03
CA GLY A 49 -2.10 35.57 -2.13
C GLY A 49 -1.45 34.39 -1.42
N GLU A 50 -1.76 33.18 -1.87
CA GLU A 50 -1.17 31.95 -1.35
C GLU A 50 0.28 31.78 -1.82
N PRO A 51 1.17 31.20 -0.98
CA PRO A 51 2.51 30.86 -1.42
C PRO A 51 2.49 29.82 -2.55
N MET A 52 3.22 30.08 -3.64
CA MET A 52 3.38 29.13 -4.75
C MET A 52 3.82 27.75 -4.24
N PRO A 53 3.18 26.65 -4.66
CA PRO A 53 3.64 25.30 -4.35
C PRO A 53 5.06 25.09 -4.85
N GLU A 54 5.83 24.32 -4.09
CA GLU A 54 7.22 24.00 -4.38
C GLU A 54 7.42 22.49 -4.30
N VAL A 55 8.16 21.91 -5.24
CA VAL A 55 8.45 20.48 -5.22
C VAL A 55 9.18 20.10 -3.92
N GLY A 56 8.64 19.10 -3.21
CA GLY A 56 9.12 18.65 -1.90
C GLY A 56 8.52 19.41 -0.71
N ARG A 57 7.73 20.48 -0.94
CA ARG A 57 6.99 21.15 0.14
C ARG A 57 5.91 20.23 0.68
N ARG A 58 5.74 20.24 2.01
CA ARG A 58 4.72 19.48 2.71
C ARG A 58 3.67 20.40 3.28
N ASP A 59 2.44 20.22 2.83
CA ASP A 59 1.30 21.03 3.24
C ASP A 59 0.29 20.18 4.00
N VAL A 60 -0.37 20.80 4.98
CA VAL A 60 -1.38 20.17 5.82
C VAL A 60 -2.76 20.44 5.24
N VAL A 61 -3.47 19.37 4.90
CA VAL A 61 -4.86 19.43 4.42
C VAL A 61 -5.79 19.39 5.62
N LEU A 62 -6.68 20.38 5.70
CA LEU A 62 -7.73 20.51 6.71
C LEU A 62 -9.04 19.90 6.22
N ASN A 63 -9.79 19.25 7.12
CA ASN A 63 -11.16 18.79 6.84
C ASN A 63 -12.16 19.96 6.81
N GLY A 64 -13.44 19.67 6.54
CA GLY A 64 -14.52 20.66 6.52
C GLY A 64 -14.76 21.38 7.85
N ALA A 65 -14.32 20.80 8.97
CA ALA A 65 -14.33 21.43 10.28
C ALA A 65 -13.09 22.30 10.58
N GLY A 66 -12.13 22.37 9.65
CA GLY A 66 -10.88 23.11 9.81
C GLY A 66 -9.81 22.38 10.65
N GLU A 67 -9.96 21.08 10.85
CA GLU A 67 -9.01 20.26 11.63
C GLU A 67 -7.95 19.62 10.73
N PRO A 68 -6.66 19.58 11.14
CA PRO A 68 -5.60 18.89 10.41
C PRO A 68 -5.89 17.41 10.19
N ALA A 69 -6.04 16.99 8.93
CA ALA A 69 -6.49 15.65 8.57
C ALA A 69 -5.48 14.84 7.76
N ALA A 70 -4.67 15.49 6.92
CA ALA A 70 -3.66 14.82 6.11
C ALA A 70 -2.46 15.73 5.85
N VAL A 71 -1.35 15.14 5.43
CA VAL A 71 -0.17 15.84 4.92
C VAL A 71 0.12 15.36 3.51
N ILE A 72 0.21 16.28 2.57
CA ILE A 72 0.60 16.00 1.18
C ILE A 72 1.98 16.59 0.90
N GLU A 73 2.70 16.00 -0.04
CA GLU A 73 3.97 16.52 -0.55
C GLU A 73 3.87 16.74 -2.05
N THR A 74 4.11 17.97 -2.48
CA THR A 74 4.09 18.36 -3.89
C THR A 74 5.24 17.68 -4.65
N THR A 75 4.92 16.99 -5.74
CA THR A 75 5.87 16.24 -6.57
C THR A 75 6.16 16.91 -7.91
N SER A 76 5.23 17.71 -8.44
CA SER A 76 5.46 18.57 -9.61
C SER A 76 4.59 19.81 -9.53
N VAL A 77 5.04 20.89 -10.18
CA VAL A 77 4.28 22.14 -10.33
C VAL A 77 4.46 22.63 -11.75
N GLU A 78 3.34 22.91 -12.42
CA GLU A 78 3.29 23.43 -13.78
C GLU A 78 2.26 24.55 -13.89
N ILE A 79 2.51 25.51 -14.78
CA ILE A 79 1.51 26.54 -15.11
C ILE A 79 0.94 26.19 -16.48
N ALA A 80 -0.37 26.04 -16.55
CA ALA A 80 -1.09 25.70 -17.77
C ALA A 80 -2.36 26.54 -17.90
N ARG A 81 -2.87 26.66 -19.14
CA ARG A 81 -4.20 27.25 -19.38
C ARG A 81 -5.27 26.24 -19.01
N PHE A 82 -6.39 26.71 -18.46
CA PHE A 82 -7.56 25.88 -18.17
C PHE A 82 -8.00 25.04 -19.39
N ASP A 83 -8.11 25.66 -20.57
CA ASP A 83 -8.49 24.99 -21.82
C ASP A 83 -7.43 24.06 -22.42
N ALA A 84 -6.21 24.04 -21.87
CA ALA A 84 -5.14 23.15 -22.28
C ALA A 84 -4.99 21.91 -21.39
N LEU A 85 -5.72 21.82 -20.27
CA LEU A 85 -5.68 20.67 -19.38
C LEU A 85 -6.26 19.43 -20.05
N THR A 86 -5.51 18.33 -19.96
CA THR A 86 -5.83 17.06 -20.60
C THR A 86 -6.61 16.14 -19.65
N PRO A 87 -7.38 15.18 -20.18
CA PRO A 87 -8.02 14.15 -19.35
C PRO A 87 -7.03 13.45 -18.41
N ALA A 88 -5.80 13.20 -18.86
CA ALA A 88 -4.78 12.55 -18.02
C ALA A 88 -4.43 13.35 -16.75
N PHE A 89 -4.54 14.68 -16.77
CA PHE A 89 -4.38 15.51 -15.57
C PHE A 89 -5.65 15.50 -14.72
N THR A 90 -6.82 15.67 -15.34
CA THR A 90 -8.09 15.72 -14.60
C THR A 90 -8.45 14.39 -13.94
N ASP A 91 -8.02 13.27 -14.53
CA ASP A 91 -8.16 11.94 -13.95
C ASP A 91 -7.36 11.82 -12.64
N GLN A 92 -6.22 12.52 -12.51
CA GLN A 92 -5.44 12.59 -11.27
C GLN A 92 -6.08 13.50 -10.21
N GLU A 93 -6.93 14.45 -10.61
CA GLU A 93 -7.75 15.20 -9.65
C GLU A 93 -8.86 14.33 -9.07
N GLY A 94 -9.26 13.26 -9.77
CA GLY A 94 -10.17 12.26 -9.26
C GLY A 94 -11.59 12.77 -9.03
N GLU A 95 -12.01 13.87 -9.66
CA GLU A 95 -13.28 14.59 -9.45
C GLU A 95 -14.40 14.21 -10.44
N GLY A 96 -14.32 13.02 -11.01
CA GLY A 96 -15.23 12.53 -12.05
C GLY A 96 -14.59 12.50 -13.42
N ASP A 97 -15.39 12.26 -14.46
CA ASP A 97 -14.89 12.32 -15.84
C ASP A 97 -14.51 13.77 -16.23
N TYR A 98 -13.78 13.94 -17.33
CA TYR A 98 -13.32 15.24 -17.81
C TYR A 98 -14.45 16.28 -17.91
N ARG A 99 -15.67 15.86 -18.27
CA ARG A 99 -16.82 16.75 -18.39
C ARG A 99 -17.29 17.23 -17.01
N ALA A 100 -17.46 16.31 -16.06
CA ALA A 100 -17.86 16.63 -14.70
C ALA A 100 -16.80 17.52 -14.01
N TRP A 101 -15.51 17.17 -14.17
CA TRP A 101 -14.40 17.99 -13.68
C TRP A 101 -14.49 19.42 -14.22
N ARG A 102 -14.70 19.55 -15.54
CA ARG A 102 -14.78 20.85 -16.20
C ARG A 102 -15.97 21.67 -15.70
N GLU A 103 -17.17 21.09 -15.68
CA GLU A 103 -18.38 21.76 -15.19
C GLU A 103 -18.20 22.24 -13.72
N GLY A 104 -17.60 21.41 -12.86
CA GLY A 104 -17.31 21.74 -11.47
C GLY A 104 -16.32 22.90 -11.32
N HIS A 105 -15.22 22.87 -12.08
CA HIS A 105 -14.18 23.90 -12.02
C HIS A 105 -14.61 25.22 -12.67
N GLU A 106 -15.35 25.19 -13.78
CA GLU A 106 -15.93 26.40 -14.39
C GLU A 106 -16.85 27.11 -13.39
N ALA A 107 -17.70 26.35 -12.70
CA ALA A 107 -18.54 26.90 -11.63
C ALA A 107 -17.73 27.41 -10.45
N TYR A 108 -16.60 26.76 -10.10
CA TYR A 108 -15.73 27.17 -8.99
C TYR A 108 -15.03 28.48 -9.29
N PHE A 109 -14.40 28.61 -10.45
CA PHE A 109 -13.74 29.85 -10.82
C PHE A 109 -14.74 30.97 -11.07
N ALA A 110 -15.93 30.69 -11.59
CA ALA A 110 -16.97 31.71 -11.79
C ALA A 110 -17.40 32.38 -10.48
N ARG A 111 -17.51 31.61 -9.38
CA ARG A 111 -17.85 32.14 -8.04
C ARG A 111 -16.63 32.68 -7.27
N ASN A 112 -15.42 32.24 -7.61
CA ASN A 112 -14.16 32.63 -6.98
C ASN A 112 -13.24 33.42 -7.94
N GLY A 113 -13.61 34.66 -8.25
CA GLY A 113 -12.74 35.60 -8.99
C GLY A 113 -12.91 35.63 -10.52
N GLY A 114 -13.80 34.81 -11.07
CA GLY A 114 -14.16 34.79 -12.49
C GLY A 114 -13.51 33.65 -13.27
N PHE A 115 -14.31 33.02 -14.12
CA PHE A 115 -13.86 31.98 -15.04
C PHE A 115 -13.52 32.59 -16.41
N SER A 116 -12.40 32.15 -16.99
CA SER A 116 -12.09 32.31 -18.42
C SER A 116 -11.43 31.04 -18.92
N PRO A 117 -11.77 30.52 -20.12
CA PRO A 117 -11.15 29.30 -20.64
C PRO A 117 -9.63 29.41 -20.81
N ASP A 118 -9.09 30.63 -20.99
CA ASP A 118 -7.67 30.88 -21.15
C ASP A 118 -6.91 31.26 -19.87
N MET A 119 -7.59 31.24 -18.72
CA MET A 119 -6.98 31.59 -17.44
C MET A 119 -5.81 30.66 -17.11
N GLN A 120 -4.75 31.23 -16.54
CA GLN A 120 -3.59 30.48 -16.07
C GLN A 120 -3.92 29.80 -14.74
N LEU A 121 -3.61 28.52 -14.65
CA LEU A 121 -3.72 27.71 -13.45
C LEU A 121 -2.33 27.29 -12.99
N VAL A 122 -2.12 27.30 -11.67
CA VAL A 122 -1.05 26.55 -11.04
C VAL A 122 -1.57 25.14 -10.83
N CYS A 123 -0.95 24.19 -11.51
CA CYS A 123 -1.29 22.77 -11.47
C CYS A 123 -0.20 22.06 -10.68
N GLU A 124 -0.56 21.36 -9.62
CA GLU A 124 0.37 20.54 -8.86
C GLU A 124 -0.04 19.08 -8.88
N THR A 125 0.96 18.20 -8.86
CA THR A 125 0.79 16.81 -8.45
C THR A 125 1.38 16.65 -7.06
N PHE A 126 0.82 15.74 -6.27
CA PHE A 126 1.26 15.49 -4.91
C PHE A 126 1.04 14.03 -4.52
N ARG A 127 1.71 13.64 -3.43
CA ARG A 127 1.50 12.35 -2.76
C ARG A 127 1.07 12.54 -1.31
N LEU A 128 0.22 11.65 -0.82
CA LEU A 128 -0.12 11.57 0.61
C LEU A 128 1.10 11.07 1.39
N VAL A 129 1.54 11.82 2.40
CA VAL A 129 2.71 11.50 3.24
C VAL A 129 2.29 11.04 4.63
N ASP A 130 1.29 11.68 5.23
CA ASP A 130 0.79 11.31 6.56
C ASP A 130 -0.71 11.52 6.68
N VAL A 131 -1.34 10.75 7.57
CA VAL A 131 -2.76 10.84 7.90
C VAL A 131 -2.87 11.23 9.37
N LEU A 132 -3.33 12.45 9.61
CA LEU A 132 -3.43 13.01 10.94
C LEU A 132 -4.68 12.47 11.68
N PRO A 133 -4.80 12.66 13.01
CA PRO A 133 -5.87 12.06 13.79
C PRO A 133 -7.29 12.34 13.27
N ALA A 134 -7.57 13.54 12.76
CA ALA A 134 -8.89 13.89 12.22
C ALA A 134 -9.21 13.20 10.89
N GLY A 135 -8.20 12.87 10.07
CA GLY A 135 -8.37 12.14 8.81
C GLY A 135 -8.44 10.63 8.98
N ARG A 136 -7.95 10.10 10.12
CA ARG A 136 -7.82 8.65 10.35
C ARG A 136 -9.15 7.87 10.23
N PRO A 137 -10.29 8.35 10.79
CA PRO A 137 -11.56 7.64 10.66
C PRO A 137 -12.01 7.49 9.20
N VAL A 138 -11.81 8.54 8.38
CA VAL A 138 -12.14 8.52 6.95
C VAL A 138 -11.16 7.62 6.21
N TYR A 139 -9.86 7.78 6.43
CA TYR A 139 -8.81 6.96 5.81
C TYR A 139 -9.06 5.47 6.01
N ASN A 140 -9.39 5.05 7.23
CA ASN A 140 -9.66 3.63 7.53
C ASN A 140 -10.86 3.04 6.76
N GLN A 141 -11.76 3.89 6.25
CA GLN A 141 -12.92 3.46 5.47
C GLN A 141 -12.66 3.47 3.95
N VAL A 142 -11.75 4.32 3.48
CA VAL A 142 -11.59 4.60 2.04
C VAL A 142 -10.26 4.16 1.46
N ALA A 143 -9.23 4.02 2.29
CA ALA A 143 -7.93 3.57 1.83
C ALA A 143 -8.07 2.14 1.29
N ARG A 144 -7.55 1.92 0.09
CA ARG A 144 -7.54 0.62 -0.57
C ARG A 144 -6.19 -0.04 -0.32
N PRO A 145 -6.13 -1.13 0.47
CA PRO A 145 -4.86 -1.76 0.77
C PRO A 145 -4.30 -2.51 -0.44
N THR A 146 -2.98 -2.42 -0.59
CA THR A 146 -2.22 -3.35 -1.44
C THR A 146 -1.81 -4.55 -0.59
N PHE A 147 -2.16 -5.75 -1.01
CA PHE A 147 -1.80 -6.99 -0.33
C PHE A 147 -0.51 -7.53 -0.93
N VAL A 148 0.49 -7.78 -0.08
CA VAL A 148 1.81 -8.28 -0.47
C VAL A 148 1.90 -9.75 -0.09
N VAL A 149 1.55 -10.61 -1.03
CA VAL A 149 1.49 -12.06 -0.86
C VAL A 149 2.87 -12.64 -1.02
N THR A 150 3.40 -13.24 0.04
CA THR A 150 4.80 -13.63 0.14
C THR A 150 4.94 -15.11 0.47
N ASP A 151 5.90 -15.73 -0.18
CA ASP A 151 6.34 -17.11 0.03
C ASP A 151 7.87 -17.14 0.13
N ILE A 152 8.41 -18.03 0.97
CA ILE A 152 9.85 -18.16 1.21
C ILE A 152 10.31 -19.61 1.08
N GLU A 153 11.56 -19.78 0.64
CA GLU A 153 12.27 -21.06 0.68
C GLU A 153 13.45 -20.97 1.66
N SER A 154 13.73 -22.05 2.40
CA SER A 154 14.73 -22.02 3.48
C SER A 154 15.50 -23.34 3.62
N ASP A 155 16.66 -23.28 4.27
CA ASP A 155 17.47 -24.47 4.59
C ASP A 155 17.13 -25.10 5.95
N GLY A 156 16.00 -24.71 6.55
CA GLY A 156 15.46 -25.33 7.75
C GLY A 156 14.21 -24.65 8.31
N PRO A 157 13.71 -25.08 9.47
CA PRO A 157 12.39 -24.68 9.95
C PRO A 157 12.33 -23.31 10.65
N THR A 158 13.46 -22.67 10.96
CA THR A 158 13.45 -21.45 11.78
C THR A 158 14.56 -20.44 11.45
N PRO A 159 14.25 -19.13 11.40
CA PRO A 159 15.24 -18.08 11.17
C PRO A 159 16.30 -17.95 12.28
N LEU A 160 16.07 -18.55 13.44
CA LEU A 160 17.02 -18.55 14.54
C LEU A 160 18.25 -19.42 14.24
N HIS A 161 18.06 -20.55 13.56
CA HIS A 161 19.11 -21.56 13.37
C HIS A 161 19.48 -21.75 11.89
N ASN A 162 18.58 -21.41 10.97
CA ASN A 162 18.67 -21.69 9.55
C ASN A 162 18.69 -20.39 8.72
N SER A 163 18.94 -20.49 7.42
CA SER A 163 18.89 -19.39 6.46
C SER A 163 17.67 -19.46 5.56
N MET A 164 17.12 -18.30 5.23
CA MET A 164 16.25 -18.10 4.08
C MET A 164 17.11 -18.13 2.82
N LEU A 165 16.70 -18.94 1.85
CA LEU A 165 17.39 -19.20 0.59
C LEU A 165 16.84 -18.33 -0.53
N SER A 166 15.52 -18.18 -0.62
CA SER A 166 14.88 -17.27 -1.55
C SER A 166 13.53 -16.82 -1.00
N PHE A 167 12.98 -15.75 -1.57
CA PHE A 167 11.60 -15.34 -1.34
C PHE A 167 11.06 -14.60 -2.55
N ALA A 168 9.74 -14.54 -2.62
CA ALA A 168 9.06 -13.71 -3.59
C ALA A 168 7.81 -13.09 -2.99
N SER A 169 7.43 -11.93 -3.50
CA SER A 169 6.18 -11.25 -3.17
C SER A 169 5.42 -10.84 -4.42
N VAL A 170 4.11 -11.06 -4.41
CA VAL A 170 3.17 -10.53 -5.40
C VAL A 170 2.30 -9.48 -4.72
N ALA A 171 2.39 -8.24 -5.19
CA ALA A 171 1.56 -7.13 -4.74
C ALA A 171 0.28 -7.05 -5.58
N ILE A 172 -0.88 -7.11 -4.92
CA ILE A 172 -2.19 -7.20 -5.58
C ILE A 172 -3.28 -6.49 -4.75
N ASP A 173 -4.27 -5.92 -5.42
CA ASP A 173 -5.46 -5.38 -4.77
C ASP A 173 -6.50 -6.49 -4.46
N ALA A 174 -7.47 -6.19 -3.59
CA ALA A 174 -8.53 -7.14 -3.22
C ALA A 174 -9.47 -7.56 -4.37
N ASP A 175 -9.41 -6.89 -5.52
CA ASP A 175 -10.15 -7.23 -6.74
C ASP A 175 -9.31 -8.02 -7.76
N GLY A 176 -8.00 -8.18 -7.49
CA GLY A 176 -7.06 -8.86 -8.36
C GLY A 176 -6.21 -7.94 -9.25
N THR A 177 -6.35 -6.60 -9.12
CA THR A 177 -5.51 -5.67 -9.87
C THR A 177 -4.04 -5.84 -9.48
N PRO A 178 -3.13 -6.18 -10.42
CA PRO A 178 -1.72 -6.38 -10.11
C PRO A 178 -1.03 -5.03 -9.82
N ARG A 179 -0.18 -5.01 -8.79
CA ARG A 179 0.61 -3.83 -8.39
C ARG A 179 2.11 -4.01 -8.60
N GLY A 180 2.60 -5.23 -8.59
CA GLY A 180 3.99 -5.54 -8.89
C GLY A 180 4.42 -6.90 -8.35
N GLU A 181 5.63 -7.32 -8.69
CA GLU A 181 6.25 -8.53 -8.17
C GLU A 181 7.70 -8.23 -7.74
N PHE A 182 8.17 -8.96 -6.74
CA PHE A 182 9.55 -8.94 -6.29
C PHE A 182 10.01 -10.37 -6.06
N GLU A 183 11.21 -10.73 -6.48
CA GLU A 183 11.82 -12.03 -6.25
C GLU A 183 13.30 -11.85 -5.93
N ALA A 184 13.83 -12.64 -5.00
CA ALA A 184 15.25 -12.67 -4.73
C ALA A 184 15.72 -14.03 -4.21
N VAL A 185 16.96 -14.36 -4.60
CA VAL A 185 17.74 -15.45 -4.02
C VAL A 185 18.77 -14.85 -3.07
N LEU A 186 18.84 -15.38 -1.86
CA LEU A 186 19.64 -14.87 -0.76
C LEU A 186 20.85 -15.77 -0.49
N LYS A 187 21.97 -15.12 -0.20
CA LYS A 187 23.16 -15.81 0.28
C LYS A 187 22.87 -16.37 1.69
N PRO A 188 23.09 -17.68 1.94
CA PRO A 188 22.95 -18.23 3.27
C PRO A 188 23.82 -17.48 4.28
N ARG A 189 23.28 -17.32 5.48
CA ARG A 189 23.95 -16.62 6.57
C ARG A 189 25.10 -17.48 7.09
N PRO A 190 26.32 -16.91 7.26
CA PRO A 190 27.48 -17.67 7.74
C PRO A 190 27.35 -18.12 9.20
N ASP A 191 26.45 -17.48 9.97
CA ASP A 191 26.15 -17.77 11.37
C ASP A 191 24.91 -18.68 11.54
N ARG A 192 24.53 -19.41 10.49
CA ARG A 192 23.41 -20.35 10.47
C ARG A 192 23.86 -21.73 10.01
N MET A 193 23.08 -22.76 10.34
CA MET A 193 23.33 -24.15 9.99
C MET A 193 22.15 -24.71 9.21
N GLN A 194 22.41 -25.60 8.26
CA GLN A 194 21.35 -26.29 7.53
C GLN A 194 20.69 -27.36 8.41
N ASN A 195 19.40 -27.58 8.23
CA ASN A 195 18.65 -28.64 8.90
C ASN A 195 18.70 -29.94 8.08
N GLU A 196 19.12 -31.06 8.69
CA GLU A 196 19.28 -32.34 8.00
C GLU A 196 18.00 -32.82 7.31
N THR A 197 16.85 -32.72 7.98
CA THR A 197 15.55 -33.15 7.43
C THR A 197 15.14 -32.29 6.23
N THR A 198 15.27 -30.97 6.33
CA THR A 198 14.99 -30.05 5.23
C THR A 198 15.91 -30.30 4.04
N MET A 199 17.20 -30.53 4.29
CA MET A 199 18.15 -30.84 3.22
C MET A 199 17.88 -32.19 2.55
N ALA A 200 17.40 -33.19 3.29
CA ALA A 200 16.97 -34.46 2.71
C ALA A 200 15.74 -34.29 1.80
N TRP A 201 14.82 -33.40 2.15
CA TRP A 201 13.69 -33.04 1.28
C TRP A 201 14.16 -32.31 0.02
N TRP A 202 15.09 -31.35 0.12
CA TRP A 202 15.64 -30.63 -1.03
C TRP A 202 16.29 -31.55 -2.07
N GLN A 203 16.87 -32.68 -1.66
CA GLN A 203 17.40 -33.69 -2.59
C GLN A 203 16.32 -34.29 -3.50
N THR A 204 15.05 -34.24 -3.08
CA THR A 204 13.90 -34.69 -3.89
C THR A 204 13.38 -33.61 -4.85
N GLN A 205 13.83 -32.37 -4.73
CA GLN A 205 13.34 -31.19 -5.45
C GLN A 205 14.47 -30.44 -6.17
N PRO A 206 15.20 -31.07 -7.12
CA PRO A 206 16.42 -30.50 -7.69
C PRO A 206 16.20 -29.20 -8.47
N GLU A 207 15.07 -29.05 -9.17
CA GLU A 207 14.75 -27.84 -9.94
C GLU A 207 14.41 -26.66 -9.03
N ALA A 208 13.62 -26.91 -7.99
CA ALA A 208 13.28 -25.91 -6.97
C ALA A 208 14.53 -25.50 -6.17
N TRP A 209 15.38 -26.46 -5.78
CA TRP A 209 16.65 -26.17 -5.13
C TRP A 209 17.54 -25.26 -5.98
N ALA A 210 17.65 -25.53 -7.28
CA ALA A 210 18.41 -24.70 -8.19
C ALA A 210 17.84 -23.27 -8.25
N ALA A 211 16.51 -23.13 -8.34
CA ALA A 211 15.86 -21.82 -8.32
C ALA A 211 16.10 -21.07 -7.00
N ALA A 212 16.03 -21.75 -5.86
CA ALA A 212 16.22 -21.17 -4.53
C ALA A 212 17.69 -20.84 -4.18
N THR A 213 18.68 -21.23 -5.00
CA THR A 213 20.10 -21.09 -4.65
C THR A 213 20.99 -20.53 -5.76
N HIS A 214 20.46 -20.31 -6.97
CA HIS A 214 21.24 -19.78 -8.09
C HIS A 214 21.48 -18.28 -7.96
N ASN A 215 22.74 -17.84 -8.17
CA ASN A 215 23.18 -16.43 -8.14
C ASN A 215 22.68 -15.63 -6.92
N PRO A 216 22.97 -16.07 -5.69
CA PRO A 216 22.47 -15.42 -4.49
C PRO A 216 23.07 -14.02 -4.30
N GLU A 217 22.23 -13.07 -3.87
CA GLU A 217 22.61 -11.74 -3.41
C GLU A 217 22.69 -11.69 -1.88
N ALA A 218 23.45 -10.73 -1.33
CA ALA A 218 23.60 -10.61 0.12
C ALA A 218 22.32 -10.03 0.77
N PRO A 219 21.83 -10.57 1.90
CA PRO A 219 20.61 -10.08 2.54
C PRO A 219 20.62 -8.60 2.94
N ASP A 220 21.79 -8.07 3.32
CA ASP A 220 22.00 -6.66 3.64
C ASP A 220 21.85 -5.71 2.44
N VAL A 221 21.87 -6.25 1.22
CA VAL A 221 21.55 -5.52 -0.02
C VAL A 221 20.08 -5.72 -0.42
N VAL A 222 19.60 -6.96 -0.35
CA VAL A 222 18.26 -7.31 -0.85
C VAL A 222 17.15 -6.79 0.05
N MET A 223 17.26 -6.93 1.37
CA MET A 223 16.16 -6.60 2.27
C MET A 223 15.84 -5.09 2.31
N PRO A 224 16.82 -4.16 2.30
CA PRO A 224 16.53 -2.74 2.11
C PRO A 224 15.85 -2.46 0.77
N ARG A 225 16.33 -3.06 -0.32
CA ARG A 225 15.74 -2.92 -1.66
C ARG A 225 14.29 -3.41 -1.71
N TYR A 226 14.00 -4.51 -1.03
CA TYR A 226 12.63 -5.02 -0.88
C TYR A 226 11.75 -4.08 -0.07
N ALA A 227 12.25 -3.55 1.05
CA ALA A 227 11.51 -2.60 1.88
C ALA A 227 11.17 -1.30 1.11
N ASP A 228 12.14 -0.79 0.32
CA ASP A 228 11.93 0.38 -0.55
C ASP A 228 10.88 0.07 -1.64
N TRP A 229 10.90 -1.14 -2.20
CA TRP A 229 9.91 -1.60 -3.17
C TRP A 229 8.50 -1.66 -2.56
N VAL A 230 8.35 -2.20 -1.35
CA VAL A 230 7.06 -2.22 -0.64
C VAL A 230 6.55 -0.80 -0.38
N GLU A 231 7.40 0.11 0.10
CA GLU A 231 7.00 1.50 0.35
C GLU A 231 6.58 2.26 -0.91
N ALA A 232 7.12 1.87 -2.07
CA ALA A 232 6.75 2.45 -3.35
C ALA A 232 5.39 1.96 -3.89
N LEU A 233 4.79 0.90 -3.31
CA LEU A 233 3.48 0.41 -3.69
C LEU A 233 2.37 1.40 -3.24
N PRO A 234 1.23 1.46 -3.96
CA PRO A 234 0.14 2.36 -3.61
C PRO A 234 -0.61 1.93 -2.35
N GLY A 235 -1.19 2.91 -1.65
CA GLY A 235 -2.05 2.66 -0.50
C GLY A 235 -1.32 2.05 0.71
N PRO A 236 -2.06 1.63 1.76
CA PRO A 236 -1.48 0.90 2.87
C PRO A 236 -1.16 -0.55 2.48
N HIS A 237 0.00 -1.06 2.90
CA HIS A 237 0.43 -2.41 2.57
C HIS A 237 0.06 -3.41 3.67
N VAL A 238 -0.45 -4.58 3.27
CA VAL A 238 -0.78 -5.68 4.20
C VAL A 238 -0.01 -6.92 3.79
N PHE A 239 0.81 -7.45 4.69
CA PHE A 239 1.56 -8.68 4.46
C PHE A 239 0.62 -9.89 4.47
N VAL A 240 0.81 -10.82 3.53
CA VAL A 240 -0.03 -12.02 3.36
C VAL A 240 0.87 -13.23 3.14
N ALA A 241 0.56 -14.37 3.76
CA ALA A 241 1.37 -15.58 3.68
C ALA A 241 0.57 -16.87 3.99
N ALA A 242 1.14 -18.03 3.67
CA ALA A 242 0.47 -19.33 3.69
C ALA A 242 1.39 -20.49 4.15
N PRO A 243 1.62 -20.70 5.46
CA PRO A 243 1.00 -20.02 6.59
C PRO A 243 1.80 -18.81 7.09
N MET A 244 1.09 -17.76 7.54
CA MET A 244 1.69 -16.58 8.16
C MET A 244 2.73 -16.88 9.25
N ILE A 245 2.53 -17.92 10.05
CA ILE A 245 3.44 -18.28 11.14
C ILE A 245 4.75 -18.93 10.67
N PHE A 246 4.89 -19.22 9.38
CA PHE A 246 6.14 -19.67 8.78
C PHE A 246 6.79 -18.51 8.03
N ASP A 247 6.24 -18.12 6.89
CA ASP A 247 6.85 -17.08 6.01
C ASP A 247 6.98 -15.74 6.72
N GLY A 248 5.95 -15.38 7.51
CA GLY A 248 5.95 -14.12 8.26
C GLY A 248 7.06 -14.06 9.29
N LEU A 249 7.44 -15.16 9.94
CA LEU A 249 8.55 -15.17 10.90
C LEU A 249 9.91 -14.98 10.22
N TRP A 250 10.09 -15.59 9.05
CA TRP A 250 11.30 -15.42 8.24
C TRP A 250 11.45 -13.99 7.74
N MET A 251 10.39 -13.46 7.13
CA MET A 251 10.39 -12.08 6.60
C MET A 251 10.51 -11.05 7.71
N ASP A 252 9.85 -11.24 8.86
CA ASP A 252 9.96 -10.33 10.00
C ASP A 252 11.39 -10.29 10.54
N HIS A 253 12.03 -11.46 10.70
CA HIS A 253 13.43 -11.56 11.15
C HIS A 253 14.41 -10.90 10.18
N TYR A 254 14.28 -11.17 8.88
CA TYR A 254 15.20 -10.62 7.88
C TYR A 254 15.00 -9.11 7.67
N LEU A 255 13.76 -8.60 7.72
CA LEU A 255 13.50 -7.17 7.69
C LEU A 255 14.06 -6.45 8.93
N ASP A 256 13.92 -7.06 10.12
CA ASP A 256 14.41 -6.46 11.37
C ASP A 256 15.93 -6.34 11.36
N GLU A 257 16.60 -7.43 10.97
CA GLU A 257 18.06 -7.54 10.94
C GLU A 257 18.69 -6.64 9.87
N PHE A 258 18.13 -6.61 8.66
CA PHE A 258 18.82 -6.05 7.49
C PHE A 258 18.21 -4.75 6.95
N ALA A 259 16.94 -4.43 7.27
CA ALA A 259 16.23 -3.28 6.68
C ALA A 259 15.69 -2.28 7.71
N GLY A 260 15.90 -2.51 9.01
CA GLY A 260 15.47 -1.61 10.08
C GLY A 260 13.95 -1.44 10.19
N THR A 261 13.19 -2.42 9.69
CA THR A 261 11.72 -2.45 9.66
C THR A 261 11.23 -3.87 9.96
N ARG A 262 9.92 -4.11 9.99
CA ARG A 262 9.34 -5.40 10.37
C ARG A 262 8.10 -5.73 9.54
N VAL A 263 7.72 -7.01 9.52
CA VAL A 263 6.40 -7.42 9.01
C VAL A 263 5.32 -6.98 10.01
N LEU A 264 5.54 -7.28 11.29
CA LEU A 264 4.59 -6.91 12.34
C LEU A 264 4.64 -5.40 12.58
N SER A 265 3.53 -4.73 12.28
CA SER A 265 3.40 -3.31 12.59
C SER A 265 3.31 -3.06 14.09
N GLY A 266 3.88 -1.94 14.56
CA GLY A 266 3.80 -1.55 15.97
C GLY A 266 4.82 -0.47 16.35
N PRO A 267 4.77 0.06 17.59
CA PRO A 267 5.63 1.17 18.04
C PRO A 267 7.10 0.75 18.28
N PHE A 268 7.53 -0.38 17.71
CA PHE A 268 8.82 -1.01 17.98
C PHE A 268 9.94 -0.44 17.10
N LYS A 269 9.62 0.06 15.89
CA LYS A 269 10.57 0.58 14.91
C LYS A 269 10.02 1.86 14.26
N GLY A 270 10.91 2.78 13.93
CA GLY A 270 10.53 4.04 13.28
C GLY A 270 10.04 3.86 11.84
N ARG A 271 10.66 2.95 11.07
CA ARG A 271 10.22 2.58 9.71
C ARG A 271 9.14 1.50 9.80
N GLN A 272 8.02 1.70 9.13
CA GLN A 272 6.84 0.82 9.17
C GLN A 272 6.28 0.64 7.76
N ILE A 273 6.58 -0.51 7.14
CA ILE A 273 6.23 -0.78 5.73
C ILE A 273 4.96 -1.62 5.56
N PHE A 274 4.42 -2.19 6.63
CA PHE A 274 3.15 -2.93 6.62
C PHE A 274 2.19 -2.39 7.70
N ARG A 275 0.91 -2.72 7.55
CA ARG A 275 -0.18 -2.36 8.49
C ARG A 275 -0.86 -3.60 9.05
N GLY A 276 -1.20 -3.54 10.33
CA GLY A 276 -1.93 -4.60 11.04
C GLY A 276 -1.06 -5.83 11.36
N GLY A 277 -1.72 -6.97 11.56
CA GLY A 277 -1.09 -8.26 11.87
C GLY A 277 -0.88 -9.19 10.68
N GLY A 278 -1.18 -8.73 9.46
CA GLY A 278 -1.14 -9.53 8.24
C GLY A 278 -2.33 -10.49 8.05
N VAL A 279 -2.39 -11.15 6.88
CA VAL A 279 -3.41 -12.15 6.53
C VAL A 279 -2.78 -13.53 6.40
N CYS A 280 -3.20 -14.47 7.25
CA CYS A 280 -2.86 -15.88 7.10
C CYS A 280 -3.85 -16.54 6.14
N LEU A 281 -3.43 -16.81 4.89
CA LEU A 281 -4.28 -17.48 3.90
C LEU A 281 -4.74 -18.85 4.36
N TYR A 282 -3.85 -19.58 5.04
CA TYR A 282 -4.17 -20.88 5.65
C TYR A 282 -5.40 -20.77 6.57
N THR A 283 -5.41 -19.81 7.48
CA THR A 283 -6.53 -19.60 8.40
C THR A 283 -7.77 -19.06 7.68
N MET A 284 -7.60 -18.04 6.84
CA MET A 284 -8.71 -17.41 6.11
C MET A 284 -9.46 -18.41 5.22
N ALA A 285 -8.73 -19.21 4.44
CA ALA A 285 -9.30 -20.23 3.57
C ALA A 285 -10.04 -21.31 4.36
N GLY A 286 -9.42 -21.86 5.41
CA GLY A 286 -10.06 -22.89 6.24
C GLY A 286 -11.35 -22.40 6.88
N THR A 287 -11.34 -21.18 7.41
CA THR A 287 -12.52 -20.54 8.04
C THR A 287 -13.63 -20.25 7.04
N LEU A 288 -13.33 -19.58 5.92
CA LEU A 288 -14.34 -19.21 4.92
C LEU A 288 -14.94 -20.43 4.21
N ARG A 289 -14.19 -21.54 4.13
CA ARG A 289 -14.64 -22.80 3.51
C ARG A 289 -15.30 -23.77 4.49
N GLY A 290 -15.35 -23.43 5.79
CA GLY A 290 -15.95 -24.28 6.81
C GLY A 290 -15.22 -25.61 7.02
N ALA A 291 -13.91 -25.66 6.77
CA ALA A 291 -13.13 -26.86 6.95
C ALA A 291 -12.92 -27.18 8.44
N PRO A 292 -12.96 -28.46 8.87
CA PRO A 292 -12.57 -28.84 10.22
C PRO A 292 -11.11 -28.44 10.48
N TYR A 293 -10.85 -27.69 11.55
CA TYR A 293 -9.56 -27.01 11.75
C TYR A 293 -8.34 -27.95 11.76
N LEU A 294 -8.47 -29.13 12.37
CA LEU A 294 -7.40 -30.13 12.45
C LEU A 294 -7.30 -31.03 11.20
N ASP A 295 -8.31 -30.98 10.32
CA ASP A 295 -8.33 -31.71 9.05
C ASP A 295 -8.37 -30.70 7.89
N TRP A 296 -7.44 -29.75 7.93
CA TRP A 296 -7.33 -28.66 6.97
C TRP A 296 -5.88 -28.49 6.50
N GLY A 297 -5.70 -28.03 5.26
CA GLY A 297 -4.43 -27.69 4.65
C GLY A 297 -4.64 -27.05 3.28
N MET A 298 -3.69 -26.22 2.83
CA MET A 298 -3.83 -25.48 1.56
C MET A 298 -4.02 -26.39 0.34
N SER A 299 -3.45 -27.60 0.35
CA SER A 299 -3.61 -28.60 -0.70
C SER A 299 -5.05 -29.11 -0.89
N LYS A 300 -5.96 -28.81 0.05
CA LYS A 300 -7.39 -29.13 -0.08
C LYS A 300 -8.19 -28.08 -0.84
N LEU A 301 -7.61 -26.91 -1.11
CA LEU A 301 -8.24 -25.92 -1.99
C LEU A 301 -8.27 -26.45 -3.44
N PRO A 302 -9.37 -26.23 -4.17
CA PRO A 302 -9.42 -26.56 -5.59
C PRO A 302 -8.35 -25.80 -6.40
N SER A 303 -7.86 -26.38 -7.50
CA SER A 303 -6.78 -25.78 -8.31
C SER A 303 -7.20 -24.43 -8.93
N GLU A 304 -8.49 -24.24 -9.21
CA GLU A 304 -8.99 -22.97 -9.75
C GLU A 304 -8.81 -21.79 -8.78
N PHE A 305 -8.70 -22.04 -7.47
CA PHE A 305 -8.36 -20.99 -6.50
C PHE A 305 -6.94 -20.46 -6.70
N TYR A 306 -6.06 -21.28 -7.24
CA TYR A 306 -4.67 -20.91 -7.53
C TYR A 306 -4.52 -20.29 -8.93
N GLY A 307 -5.62 -20.10 -9.67
CA GLY A 307 -5.58 -19.61 -11.05
C GLY A 307 -4.92 -20.59 -12.03
N ASP A 308 -4.96 -21.89 -11.72
CA ASP A 308 -4.26 -22.95 -12.46
C ASP A 308 -2.73 -22.76 -12.56
N ILE A 309 -2.16 -21.98 -11.64
CA ILE A 309 -0.71 -21.82 -11.48
C ILE A 309 -0.15 -23.02 -10.71
N ALA A 310 0.87 -23.65 -11.27
CA ALA A 310 1.55 -24.75 -10.62
C ALA A 310 2.28 -24.26 -9.35
N HIS A 311 2.08 -24.95 -8.23
CA HIS A 311 2.93 -24.80 -7.05
C HIS A 311 4.17 -25.68 -7.24
N THR A 312 5.32 -25.05 -7.45
CA THR A 312 6.55 -25.71 -7.90
C THR A 312 7.65 -25.69 -6.85
N HIS A 313 7.40 -25.12 -5.66
CA HIS A 313 8.44 -24.80 -4.67
C HIS A 313 9.47 -23.79 -5.20
N LYS A 314 9.01 -22.93 -6.12
CA LYS A 314 9.68 -21.68 -6.46
C LYS A 314 8.85 -20.59 -5.83
N ALA A 315 9.45 -19.82 -4.95
CA ALA A 315 8.76 -18.79 -4.19
C ALA A 315 7.82 -17.91 -5.05
N ILE A 316 8.24 -17.53 -6.26
CA ILE A 316 7.41 -16.70 -7.14
C ILE A 316 6.19 -17.42 -7.72
N ASP A 317 6.31 -18.70 -8.08
CA ASP A 317 5.19 -19.48 -8.62
C ASP A 317 4.13 -19.69 -7.54
N ASP A 318 4.58 -20.04 -6.34
CA ASP A 318 3.73 -20.29 -5.17
C ASP A 318 3.08 -18.98 -4.70
N ALA A 319 3.82 -17.87 -4.60
CA ALA A 319 3.28 -16.55 -4.27
C ALA A 319 2.21 -16.06 -5.27
N ARG A 320 2.38 -16.31 -6.57
CA ARG A 320 1.36 -16.00 -7.59
C ARG A 320 0.11 -16.85 -7.43
N GLY A 321 0.26 -18.14 -7.16
CA GLY A 321 -0.88 -19.01 -6.87
C GLY A 321 -1.62 -18.56 -5.61
N PHE A 322 -0.91 -18.21 -4.54
CA PHE A 322 -1.50 -17.67 -3.33
C PHE A 322 -2.16 -16.30 -3.52
N ALA A 323 -1.65 -15.45 -4.43
CA ALA A 323 -2.31 -14.19 -4.77
C ALA A 323 -3.68 -14.41 -5.42
N ASN A 324 -3.82 -15.42 -6.29
CA ASN A 324 -5.12 -15.82 -6.81
C ASN A 324 -6.04 -16.34 -5.69
N VAL A 325 -5.51 -17.15 -4.78
CA VAL A 325 -6.28 -17.65 -3.63
C VAL A 325 -6.84 -16.48 -2.83
N LEU A 326 -6.02 -15.48 -2.52
CA LEU A 326 -6.45 -14.29 -1.78
C LEU A 326 -7.64 -13.59 -2.45
N VAL A 327 -7.58 -13.40 -3.79
CA VAL A 327 -8.65 -12.75 -4.56
C VAL A 327 -9.95 -13.56 -4.48
N GLU A 328 -9.89 -14.88 -4.64
CA GLU A 328 -11.06 -15.76 -4.50
C GLU A 328 -11.63 -15.73 -3.08
N LEU A 329 -10.79 -15.70 -2.06
CA LEU A 329 -11.23 -15.57 -0.67
C LEU A 329 -11.90 -14.22 -0.40
N PHE A 330 -11.43 -13.12 -1.01
CA PHE A 330 -12.12 -11.84 -0.93
C PHE A 330 -13.47 -11.85 -1.67
N LYS A 331 -13.57 -12.53 -2.82
CA LYS A 331 -14.87 -12.74 -3.49
C LYS A 331 -15.86 -13.45 -2.57
N LEU A 332 -15.43 -14.52 -1.90
CA LEU A 332 -16.24 -15.23 -0.92
C LEU A 332 -16.60 -14.35 0.27
N SER A 333 -15.64 -13.65 0.86
CA SER A 333 -15.86 -12.77 2.01
C SER A 333 -16.88 -11.67 1.72
N ARG A 334 -16.91 -11.12 0.51
CA ARG A 334 -17.87 -10.09 0.09
C ARG A 334 -19.32 -10.58 0.01
N THR A 335 -19.55 -11.90 -0.02
CA THR A 335 -20.89 -12.49 0.04
C THR A 335 -21.46 -12.54 1.46
N LEU A 336 -20.61 -12.37 2.48
CA LEU A 336 -21.02 -12.36 3.87
C LEU A 336 -21.55 -10.97 4.27
N PRO A 337 -22.51 -10.89 5.21
CA PRO A 337 -22.97 -9.61 5.74
C PRO A 337 -21.80 -8.82 6.34
N PRO A 338 -21.65 -7.51 6.02
CA PRO A 338 -20.58 -6.69 6.57
C PRO A 338 -20.78 -6.48 8.07
N ILE A 339 -19.68 -6.54 8.83
CA ILE A 339 -19.66 -6.12 10.24
C ILE A 339 -19.48 -4.60 10.26
N SER A 340 -20.51 -3.87 10.70
CA SER A 340 -20.50 -2.40 10.80
C SER A 340 -20.09 -1.89 12.18
N GLY A 341 -19.47 -2.74 13.01
CA GLY A 341 -19.18 -2.47 14.42
C GLY A 341 -18.62 -1.07 14.64
N SER A 342 -19.43 -0.21 15.26
CA SER A 342 -19.05 1.15 15.64
C SER A 342 -18.54 1.12 17.07
N VAL A 343 -17.29 1.57 17.24
CA VAL A 343 -16.54 1.61 18.51
C VAL A 343 -16.28 0.21 19.09
N ALA A 344 -15.00 -0.14 19.18
CA ALA A 344 -14.55 -1.33 19.87
C ALA A 344 -15.04 -1.30 21.32
N ASP A 345 -16.05 -2.10 21.66
CA ASP A 345 -16.55 -2.29 23.03
C ASP A 345 -15.66 -3.30 23.80
N PHE A 346 -14.35 -3.30 23.49
CA PHE A 346 -13.35 -4.06 24.23
C PHE A 346 -12.98 -3.25 25.47
N ARG A 347 -13.67 -3.54 26.58
CA ARG A 347 -13.27 -3.09 27.92
C ARG A 347 -12.04 -3.83 28.43
#